data_AF-A0A075MWK2-F1
#
_entry.id   AF-A0A075MWK2-F1
#
_cell.length_a   1.000
_cell.length_b   1.000
_cell.length_c   1.000
_cell.angle_alpha   90.00
_cell.angle_beta   90.00
_cell.angle_gamma   90.00
#
_symmetry.space_group_name_H-M   'P 1'
#
loop_
_entity.id
_entity.type
_entity.pdbx_description
1 polymer ?
#
loop_
_entity_poly.entity_id
_entity_poly.type
_entity_poly.pdbx_seq_one_letter_code
_entity_poly.pdbx_strand_id
1 'polypeptide(L)'
;MLLADILKLKAELEKKSEDQLKELDLTNYELDFVLPYMLIDHIPKNLDLVMDIVERKLKVRWALHDSWAYLVNKVGAARFEEAMEVVDKWFNEPNLKTKISNIIPELCRNIDKIRLLPFLENWAKQDEVRLDTAMDSLSMVMFKVILDIGRKIPASDILKQAESKESEFLRRSLHLLEGIAKHKDLDVSFFIGGEENKIFQCASVIEAIKYYRDSLDYDQIRQAASIYHNIESFMGKSWFMKMKDERNKTNVVLRLMSFNDKNFLSNFNITLGNILSEKLPGTKQLRMNLQSKALRQDYATLSEIGFLSHFLRKSKIELYPSVGVKKLDFKIWISESPILFEVKNLAMYRYLKALEGTFITLPDTVKRKICTEYDEQLMSLDIDLPLLMAIDLRDSEAGIDEVGASTRYFEGKMKNLTGVVLFRNPLYHSSKSKTEGMIITNDFAINPLSPSTLEKLKQVLFA
;
A
#
# COMPACT_ATOMS: atom_id res chain seq x y z
N MET A 1 -4.91 -2.28 34.64
CA MET A 1 -3.67 -2.19 35.45
C MET A 1 -3.36 -0.73 35.72
N LEU A 2 -2.97 -0.40 36.96
CA LEU A 2 -3.48 0.76 37.71
C LEU A 2 -2.52 1.96 37.71
N LEU A 3 -3.06 3.17 37.73
CA LEU A 3 -2.32 4.42 38.01
C LEU A 3 -1.35 4.28 39.22
N ALA A 4 -1.72 3.45 40.21
CA ALA A 4 -0.88 3.11 41.35
C ALA A 4 0.44 2.41 40.96
N ASP A 5 0.43 1.48 40.00
CA ASP A 5 1.63 0.77 39.53
C ASP A 5 2.56 1.70 38.77
N ILE A 6 1.98 2.64 37.99
CA ILE A 6 2.71 3.69 37.28
C ILE A 6 3.38 4.66 38.27
N LEU A 7 2.63 5.12 39.27
CA LEU A 7 3.15 6.03 40.30
C LEU A 7 4.20 5.34 41.18
N LYS A 8 4.01 4.05 41.50
CA LYS A 8 5.00 3.25 42.23
C LYS A 8 6.28 3.09 41.42
N LEU A 9 6.19 2.71 40.15
CA LEU A 9 7.35 2.62 39.28
C LEU A 9 8.04 3.98 39.13
N LYS A 10 7.29 5.09 39.00
CA LYS A 10 7.87 6.43 38.90
C LYS A 10 8.69 6.77 40.15
N ALA A 11 8.11 6.54 41.33
CA ALA A 11 8.79 6.75 42.60
C ALA A 11 9.99 5.82 42.79
N GLU A 12 9.95 4.59 42.26
CA GLU A 12 11.10 3.68 42.26
C GLU A 12 12.22 4.17 41.33
N LEU A 13 11.88 4.66 40.13
CA LEU A 13 12.84 5.23 39.17
C LEU A 13 13.51 6.50 39.71
N GLU A 14 12.78 7.34 40.45
CA GLU A 14 13.30 8.58 41.04
C GLU A 14 14.21 8.34 42.26
N LYS A 15 14.07 7.21 42.97
CA LYS A 15 14.79 6.92 44.22
C LYS A 15 16.00 5.99 44.06
N LYS A 16 16.05 5.20 42.99
CA LYS A 16 17.11 4.21 42.78
C LYS A 16 18.36 4.86 42.18
N SER A 17 19.52 4.43 42.67
CA SER A 17 20.80 4.68 42.00
C SER A 17 20.88 3.95 40.66
N GLU A 18 21.82 4.35 39.81
CA GLU A 18 22.00 3.76 38.48
C GLU A 18 22.20 2.24 38.54
N ASP A 19 22.99 1.74 39.49
CA ASP A 19 23.22 0.29 39.67
C ASP A 19 21.96 -0.44 40.13
N GLN A 20 21.14 0.19 40.98
CA GLN A 20 19.86 -0.37 41.42
C GLN A 20 18.78 -0.38 40.33
N LEU A 21 18.95 0.44 39.29
CA LEU A 21 18.08 0.46 38.11
C LEU A 21 18.46 -0.64 37.11
N LYS A 22 19.76 -0.98 37.01
CA LYS A 22 20.23 -2.12 36.19
C LYS A 22 19.61 -3.44 36.67
N GLU A 23 19.47 -3.61 37.98
CA GLU A 23 18.88 -4.80 38.61
C GLU A 23 17.34 -4.82 38.63
N LEU A 24 16.68 -3.77 38.13
CA LEU A 24 15.22 -3.70 38.16
C LEU A 24 14.60 -4.74 37.20
N ASP A 25 13.92 -5.74 37.76
CA ASP A 25 13.19 -6.71 36.97
C ASP A 25 11.90 -6.10 36.42
N LEU A 26 12.02 -5.58 35.19
CA LEU A 26 10.90 -4.97 34.48
C LEU A 26 9.94 -6.02 33.88
N THR A 27 10.25 -7.32 33.92
CA THR A 27 9.40 -8.36 33.30
C THR A 27 8.05 -8.52 33.98
N ASN A 28 7.96 -8.15 35.26
CA ASN A 28 6.74 -8.22 36.08
C ASN A 28 5.75 -7.07 35.86
N TYR A 29 6.17 -5.99 35.19
CA TYR A 29 5.29 -4.87 34.90
C TYR A 29 4.69 -5.02 33.50
N GLU A 30 3.35 -5.16 33.37
CA GLU A 30 2.63 -5.00 32.09
C GLU A 30 2.55 -3.52 31.67
N LEU A 31 3.63 -2.76 31.85
CA LEU A 31 3.71 -1.32 31.58
C LEU A 31 4.31 -1.03 30.20
N ASP A 32 4.19 -1.95 29.25
CA ASP A 32 4.82 -1.83 27.93
C ASP A 32 4.42 -0.54 27.17
N PHE A 33 3.27 0.04 27.51
CA PHE A 33 2.82 1.32 26.97
C PHE A 33 3.33 2.55 27.72
N VAL A 34 3.50 2.47 29.04
CA VAL A 34 3.73 3.64 29.90
C VAL A 34 5.19 3.81 30.25
N LEU A 35 5.91 2.70 30.44
CA LEU A 35 7.33 2.69 30.76
C LEU A 35 8.16 3.54 29.79
N PRO A 36 7.97 3.48 28.47
CA PRO A 36 8.76 4.31 27.56
C PRO A 36 8.55 5.81 27.80
N TYR A 37 7.33 6.26 28.12
CA TYR A 37 7.08 7.67 28.43
C TYR A 37 7.72 8.11 29.73
N MET A 38 7.78 7.23 30.73
CA MET A 38 8.43 7.52 32.02
C MET A 38 9.94 7.64 31.87
N LEU A 39 10.55 6.82 31.01
CA LEU A 39 11.99 6.84 30.77
C LEU A 39 12.47 8.10 30.04
N ILE A 40 11.59 8.84 29.36
CA ILE A 40 11.97 10.05 28.60
C ILE A 40 12.60 11.11 29.49
N ASP A 41 12.03 11.34 30.66
CA ASP A 41 12.51 12.36 31.61
C ASP A 41 13.91 12.01 32.15
N HIS A 42 14.32 10.74 32.03
CA HIS A 42 15.63 10.25 32.43
C HIS A 42 16.67 10.26 31.30
N ILE A 43 16.28 10.40 30.03
CA ILE A 43 17.21 10.43 28.87
C ILE A 43 18.38 11.40 29.07
N PRO A 44 18.18 12.66 29.50
CA PRO A 44 19.29 13.61 29.57
C PRO A 44 20.34 13.25 30.62
N LYS A 45 19.99 12.41 31.62
CA LYS A 45 20.84 12.09 32.77
C LYS A 45 21.35 10.64 32.76
N ASN A 46 20.58 9.71 32.19
CA ASN A 46 20.80 8.27 32.32
C ASN A 46 20.55 7.54 30.99
N LEU A 47 21.10 8.03 29.88
CA LEU A 47 20.82 7.46 28.56
C LEU A 47 21.19 5.96 28.46
N ASP A 48 22.39 5.58 28.91
CA ASP A 48 22.88 4.21 28.78
C ASP A 48 21.95 3.21 29.48
N LEU A 49 21.45 3.60 30.66
CA LEU A 49 20.46 2.83 31.39
C LEU A 49 19.12 2.74 30.64
N VAL A 50 18.63 3.84 30.07
CA VAL A 50 17.40 3.85 29.28
C VAL A 50 17.54 2.91 28.08
N MET A 51 18.68 2.94 27.38
CA MET A 51 18.92 2.08 26.22
C MET A 51 19.06 0.60 26.60
N ASP A 52 19.72 0.28 27.71
CA ASP A 52 19.78 -1.08 28.25
C ASP A 52 18.40 -1.63 28.62
N ILE A 53 17.55 -0.80 29.24
CA ILE A 53 16.15 -1.15 29.53
C ILE A 53 15.36 -1.43 28.24
N VAL A 54 15.51 -0.58 27.23
CA VAL A 54 14.85 -0.78 25.92
C VAL A 54 15.30 -2.10 25.31
N GLU A 55 16.61 -2.34 25.21
CA GLU A 55 17.17 -3.56 24.61
C GLU A 55 16.65 -4.82 25.31
N ARG A 56 16.66 -4.86 26.65
CA ARG A 56 16.13 -5.97 27.44
C ARG A 56 14.64 -6.21 27.15
N LYS A 57 13.84 -5.16 27.02
CA LYS A 57 12.40 -5.26 26.74
C LYS A 57 12.11 -5.74 25.32
N LEU A 58 12.88 -5.26 24.33
CA LEU A 58 12.77 -5.67 22.93
C LEU A 58 13.01 -7.17 22.72
N LYS A 59 13.91 -7.75 23.54
CA LYS A 59 14.23 -9.19 23.55
C LYS A 59 13.12 -10.07 24.12
N VAL A 60 12.36 -9.56 25.10
CA VAL A 60 11.37 -10.36 25.86
C VAL A 60 9.96 -10.31 25.24
N ARG A 61 9.48 -9.16 24.74
CA ARG A 61 8.11 -9.03 24.23
C ARG A 61 8.05 -8.60 22.76
N TRP A 62 7.01 -9.08 22.07
CA TRP A 62 6.74 -8.81 20.65
C TRP A 62 6.12 -7.43 20.39
N ALA A 63 5.61 -6.78 21.41
CA ALA A 63 4.82 -5.57 21.28
C ALA A 63 5.69 -4.31 21.33
N LEU A 64 6.40 -4.07 20.23
CA LEU A 64 6.92 -2.74 19.93
C LEU A 64 5.74 -1.83 19.59
N HIS A 65 5.12 -1.29 20.64
CA HIS A 65 4.13 -0.23 20.53
C HIS A 65 4.81 1.10 20.17
N ASP A 66 4.02 2.03 19.61
CA ASP A 66 4.41 3.41 19.28
C ASP A 66 5.19 4.12 20.40
N SER A 67 4.96 3.70 21.66
CA SER A 67 5.65 4.18 22.87
C SER A 67 7.17 3.98 22.83
N TRP A 68 7.67 2.84 22.35
CA TRP A 68 9.11 2.57 22.27
C TRP A 68 9.77 3.31 21.11
N ALA A 69 9.09 3.39 19.96
CA ALA A 69 9.53 4.22 18.85
C ALA A 69 9.61 5.70 19.27
N TYR A 70 8.66 6.16 20.10
CA TYR A 70 8.67 7.50 20.67
C TYR A 70 9.85 7.74 21.61
N LEU A 71 10.18 6.78 22.48
CA LEU A 71 11.33 6.88 23.38
C LEU A 71 12.65 6.96 22.60
N VAL A 72 12.86 6.08 21.63
CA VAL A 72 14.08 6.10 20.80
C VAL A 72 14.14 7.38 19.95
N ASN A 73 12.99 7.93 19.53
CA ASN A 73 12.92 9.26 18.91
C ASN A 73 13.44 10.36 19.83
N LYS A 74 13.04 10.35 21.11
CA LYS A 74 13.51 11.32 22.11
C LYS A 74 14.99 11.16 22.41
N VAL A 75 15.48 9.93 22.43
CA VAL A 75 16.91 9.64 22.54
C VAL A 75 17.66 10.20 21.34
N GLY A 76 17.21 9.92 20.11
CA GLY A 76 17.84 10.42 18.89
C GLY A 76 17.84 11.95 18.79
N ALA A 77 16.81 12.61 19.30
CA ALA A 77 16.78 14.07 19.39
C ALA A 77 17.82 14.65 20.38
N ALA A 78 18.15 13.92 21.45
CA ALA A 78 19.14 14.34 22.44
C ALA A 78 20.57 13.97 22.03
N ARG A 79 20.79 12.73 21.56
CA ARG A 79 22.12 12.16 21.25
C ARG A 79 22.04 11.23 20.03
N PHE A 80 22.04 11.85 18.85
CA PHE A 80 21.79 11.17 17.57
C PHE A 80 22.75 10.01 17.26
N GLU A 81 24.07 10.20 17.40
CA GLU A 81 25.06 9.17 17.02
C GLU A 81 24.88 7.88 17.84
N GLU A 82 24.70 8.05 19.15
CA GLU A 82 24.50 6.94 20.09
C GLU A 82 23.17 6.21 19.82
N ALA A 83 22.12 6.96 19.45
CA ALA A 83 20.85 6.37 19.03
C ALA A 83 21.00 5.53 17.75
N MET A 84 21.77 6.02 16.77
CA MET A 84 21.98 5.32 15.50
C MET A 84 22.88 4.09 15.66
N GLU A 85 23.88 4.13 16.54
CA GLU A 85 24.69 2.95 16.89
C GLU A 85 23.81 1.84 17.47
N VAL A 86 22.87 2.19 18.37
CA VAL A 86 21.96 1.20 18.93
C VAL A 86 20.97 0.67 17.90
N VAL A 87 20.44 1.52 17.02
CA VAL A 87 19.60 1.08 15.90
C VAL A 87 20.35 0.08 15.01
N ASP A 88 21.61 0.35 14.69
CA ASP A 88 22.42 -0.56 13.87
C ASP A 88 22.72 -1.88 14.61
N LYS A 89 23.13 -1.82 15.88
CA LYS A 89 23.34 -3.00 16.73
C LYS A 89 22.10 -3.89 16.73
N TRP A 90 20.93 -3.32 17.01
CA TRP A 90 19.72 -4.10 17.07
C TRP A 90 19.26 -4.61 15.69
N PHE A 91 19.52 -3.89 14.59
CA PHE A 91 19.20 -4.39 13.25
C PHE A 91 19.98 -5.67 12.91
N ASN A 92 21.21 -5.77 13.42
CA ASN A 92 22.03 -6.99 13.30
C ASN A 92 21.54 -8.14 14.20
N GLU A 93 20.66 -7.90 15.16
CA GLU A 93 20.05 -8.97 15.97
C GLU A 93 18.88 -9.62 15.20
N PRO A 94 18.93 -10.93 14.86
CA PRO A 94 17.91 -11.58 14.02
C PRO A 94 16.47 -11.44 14.54
N ASN A 95 16.30 -11.43 15.86
CA ASN A 95 15.01 -11.32 16.53
C ASN A 95 14.43 -9.89 16.55
N LEU A 96 15.27 -8.89 16.25
CA LEU A 96 14.91 -7.47 16.26
C LEU A 96 14.89 -6.86 14.85
N LYS A 97 15.63 -7.43 13.89
CA LYS A 97 15.76 -6.97 12.51
C LYS A 97 14.42 -6.54 11.88
N THR A 98 13.45 -7.44 11.82
CA THR A 98 12.12 -7.16 11.22
C THR A 98 11.31 -6.15 12.01
N LYS A 99 11.52 -6.07 13.33
CA LYS A 99 10.82 -5.11 14.19
C LYS A 99 11.39 -3.69 13.99
N ILE A 100 12.69 -3.58 13.78
CA ILE A 100 13.41 -2.32 13.63
C ILE A 100 13.23 -1.70 12.26
N SER A 101 13.09 -2.52 11.21
CA SER A 101 12.72 -2.00 9.90
C SER A 101 11.45 -1.15 9.93
N ASN A 102 10.50 -1.44 10.83
CA ASN A 102 9.28 -0.65 11.00
C ASN A 102 9.47 0.60 11.89
N ILE A 103 10.52 0.64 12.71
CA ILE A 103 10.77 1.71 13.68
C ILE A 103 11.61 2.81 13.06
N ILE A 104 12.61 2.47 12.26
CA ILE A 104 13.52 3.45 11.67
C ILE A 104 12.75 4.57 10.95
N PRO A 105 11.72 4.30 10.13
CA PRO A 105 10.92 5.37 9.52
C PRO A 105 10.28 6.32 10.55
N GLU A 106 9.89 5.81 11.72
CA GLU A 106 9.33 6.61 12.81
C GLU A 106 10.39 7.45 13.51
N LEU A 107 11.58 6.89 13.76
CA LEU A 107 12.74 7.62 14.31
C LEU A 107 13.13 8.78 13.40
N CYS A 108 13.07 8.53 12.10
CA CYS A 108 13.42 9.53 11.11
C CYS A 108 12.43 10.71 11.07
N ARG A 109 11.24 10.61 11.68
CA ARG A 109 10.25 11.70 11.67
C ARG A 109 10.64 12.91 12.51
N ASN A 110 11.39 12.74 13.61
CA ASN A 110 11.63 13.82 14.59
C ASN A 110 13.11 14.13 14.82
N ILE A 111 14.01 13.43 14.11
CA ILE A 111 15.44 13.66 14.11
C ILE A 111 15.81 14.77 13.10
N ASP A 112 16.93 15.45 13.33
CA ASP A 112 17.53 16.36 12.35
C ASP A 112 17.78 15.64 11.02
N LYS A 113 16.97 16.00 10.03
CA LYS A 113 16.94 15.42 8.69
C LYS A 113 18.31 15.49 7.99
N ILE A 114 19.11 16.53 8.28
CA ILE A 114 20.44 16.72 7.67
C ILE A 114 21.45 15.71 8.23
N ARG A 115 21.34 15.38 9.52
CA ARG A 115 22.19 14.39 10.20
C ARG A 115 21.80 12.96 9.88
N LEU A 116 20.53 12.73 9.58
CA LEU A 116 20.01 11.41 9.23
C LEU A 116 20.51 10.89 7.88
N LEU A 117 20.60 11.76 6.86
CA LEU A 117 20.99 11.35 5.51
C LEU A 117 22.36 10.65 5.42
N PRO A 118 23.46 11.18 6.01
CA PRO A 118 24.74 10.47 5.95
C PRO A 118 24.71 9.11 6.66
N PHE A 119 23.92 8.95 7.72
CA PHE A 119 23.70 7.65 8.34
C PHE A 119 23.03 6.69 7.36
N LEU A 120 21.89 7.07 6.77
CA LEU A 120 21.16 6.23 5.81
C LEU A 120 21.99 5.91 4.57
N GLU A 121 22.78 6.86 4.05
CA GLU A 121 23.71 6.66 2.93
C GLU A 121 24.75 5.58 3.25
N ASN A 122 25.34 5.60 4.44
CA ASN A 122 26.34 4.61 4.84
C ASN A 122 25.71 3.27 5.19
N TRP A 123 24.52 3.30 5.79
CA TRP A 123 23.79 2.12 6.20
C TRP A 123 23.27 1.31 5.01
N ALA A 124 22.73 1.99 3.99
CA ALA A 124 22.25 1.39 2.76
C ALA A 124 23.34 0.66 1.95
N LYS A 125 24.63 1.03 2.13
CA LYS A 125 25.76 0.40 1.43
C LYS A 125 26.16 -0.96 2.00
N GLN A 126 25.68 -1.33 3.18
CA GLN A 126 26.16 -2.53 3.87
C GLN A 126 25.50 -3.81 3.36
N ASP A 127 24.19 -3.81 3.10
CA ASP A 127 23.45 -4.94 2.52
C ASP A 127 22.10 -4.53 1.93
N GLU A 128 21.51 -5.41 1.11
CA GLU A 128 20.24 -5.17 0.41
C GLU A 128 19.04 -4.99 1.37
N VAL A 129 19.04 -5.62 2.54
CA VAL A 129 17.93 -5.47 3.49
C VAL A 129 17.97 -4.10 4.17
N ARG A 130 19.18 -3.59 4.46
CA ARG A 130 19.37 -2.21 4.92
C ARG A 130 19.03 -1.19 3.84
N LEU A 131 19.35 -1.49 2.59
CA LEU A 131 18.96 -0.66 1.44
C LEU A 131 17.45 -0.47 1.37
N ASP A 132 16.68 -1.56 1.41
CA ASP A 132 15.21 -1.50 1.38
C ASP A 132 14.65 -0.78 2.63
N THR A 133 15.22 -1.03 3.81
CA THR A 133 14.78 -0.36 5.05
C THR A 133 15.09 1.15 5.02
N ALA A 134 16.25 1.54 4.49
CA ALA A 134 16.62 2.94 4.28
C ALA A 134 15.67 3.61 3.29
N MET A 135 15.24 2.91 2.23
CA MET A 135 14.25 3.38 1.26
C MET A 135 12.90 3.67 1.88
N ASP A 136 12.37 2.76 2.69
CA ASP A 136 11.09 2.95 3.38
C ASP A 136 11.16 4.15 4.32
N SER A 137 12.29 4.28 5.02
CA SER A 137 12.56 5.38 5.94
C SER A 137 12.63 6.73 5.22
N LEU A 138 13.41 6.82 4.13
CA LEU A 138 13.50 8.01 3.28
C LEU A 138 12.14 8.39 2.69
N SER A 139 11.39 7.41 2.20
CA SER A 139 10.06 7.63 1.62
C SER A 139 9.12 8.27 2.62
N MET A 140 9.12 7.80 3.88
CA MET A 140 8.29 8.38 4.94
C MET A 140 8.76 9.78 5.34
N VAL A 141 10.07 10.03 5.45
CA VAL A 141 10.61 11.36 5.77
C VAL A 141 10.29 12.35 4.65
N MET A 142 10.50 11.96 3.40
CA MET A 142 10.22 12.77 2.22
C MET A 142 8.74 13.11 2.13
N PHE A 143 7.85 12.13 2.36
CA PHE A 143 6.42 12.39 2.41
C PHE A 143 6.05 13.39 3.50
N LYS A 144 6.64 13.28 4.70
CA LYS A 144 6.44 14.24 5.78
C LYS A 144 6.98 15.63 5.43
N VAL A 145 8.16 15.73 4.81
CA VAL A 145 8.74 17.00 4.32
C VAL A 145 7.79 17.66 3.32
N ILE A 146 7.28 16.89 2.34
CA ILE A 146 6.30 17.37 1.35
C ILE A 146 5.04 17.88 2.03
N LEU A 147 4.51 17.15 3.02
CA LEU A 147 3.34 17.56 3.79
C LEU A 147 3.60 18.81 4.63
N ASP A 148 4.75 18.91 5.29
CA ASP A 148 5.13 20.06 6.12
C ASP A 148 5.30 21.32 5.28
N ILE A 149 5.92 21.20 4.10
CA ILE A 149 6.03 22.27 3.09
C ILE A 149 4.64 22.67 2.59
N GLY A 150 3.81 21.70 2.21
CA GLY A 150 2.44 21.94 1.73
C GLY A 150 1.49 22.53 2.78
N ARG A 151 1.76 22.33 4.08
CA ARG A 151 0.97 22.88 5.19
C ARG A 151 1.34 24.32 5.55
N LYS A 152 2.59 24.72 5.36
CA LYS A 152 3.11 26.01 5.83
C LYS A 152 3.13 27.09 4.76
N ILE A 153 2.94 26.71 3.50
CA ILE A 153 3.25 27.59 2.38
C ILE A 153 2.08 27.55 1.37
N PRO A 154 1.50 28.70 0.97
CA PRO A 154 0.59 28.76 -0.15
C PRO A 154 1.22 28.11 -1.39
N ALA A 155 0.45 27.40 -2.22
CA ALA A 155 0.98 26.66 -3.36
C ALA A 155 1.89 27.50 -4.29
N SER A 156 1.65 28.81 -4.36
CA SER A 156 2.45 29.79 -5.11
C SER A 156 3.84 30.08 -4.54
N ASP A 157 4.06 29.83 -3.24
CA ASP A 157 5.31 30.15 -2.52
C ASP A 157 6.16 28.91 -2.21
N ILE A 158 5.62 27.70 -2.41
CA ILE A 158 6.33 26.41 -2.23
C ILE A 158 7.61 26.39 -3.07
N LEU A 159 7.53 26.94 -4.28
CA LEU A 159 8.64 27.01 -5.23
C LEU A 159 9.76 27.96 -4.77
N LYS A 160 9.43 29.04 -4.04
CA LYS A 160 10.41 30.06 -3.63
C LYS A 160 11.12 29.72 -2.32
N GLN A 161 10.51 28.94 -1.44
CA GLN A 161 11.11 28.57 -0.15
C GLN A 161 11.84 27.22 -0.18
N ALA A 162 11.54 26.35 -1.16
CA ALA A 162 12.31 25.13 -1.42
C ALA A 162 13.80 25.41 -1.70
N GLU A 163 14.17 26.67 -1.98
CA GLU A 163 15.55 27.13 -2.19
C GLU A 163 16.31 27.49 -0.88
N SER A 164 15.66 27.46 0.29
CA SER A 164 16.31 27.64 1.60
C SER A 164 16.90 26.32 2.14
N LYS A 165 17.33 26.20 3.41
CA LYS A 165 18.02 25.01 3.99
C LYS A 165 17.40 23.63 3.65
N GLU A 166 16.12 23.57 3.29
CA GLU A 166 15.45 22.36 2.79
C GLU A 166 15.95 21.91 1.40
N SER A 167 16.48 22.82 0.58
CA SER A 167 17.16 22.54 -0.70
C SER A 167 18.31 21.56 -0.54
N GLU A 168 19.14 21.73 0.50
CA GLU A 168 20.28 20.84 0.74
C GLU A 168 19.82 19.43 1.13
N PHE A 169 18.78 19.35 1.96
CA PHE A 169 18.18 18.06 2.31
C PHE A 169 17.59 17.36 1.08
N LEU A 170 16.86 18.08 0.22
CA LEU A 170 16.27 17.53 -1.00
C LEU A 170 17.34 17.09 -1.99
N ARG A 171 18.40 17.89 -2.19
CA ARG A 171 19.53 17.55 -3.06
C ARG A 171 20.24 16.28 -2.61
N ARG A 172 20.53 16.17 -1.31
CA ARG A 172 21.17 14.99 -0.74
C ARG A 172 20.26 13.76 -0.75
N SER A 173 18.96 13.96 -0.48
CA SER A 173 17.96 12.89 -0.61
C SER A 173 17.89 12.37 -2.04
N LEU A 174 17.86 13.25 -3.04
CA LEU A 174 17.87 12.85 -4.45
C LEU A 174 19.13 12.06 -4.80
N HIS A 175 20.30 12.52 -4.38
CA HIS A 175 21.57 11.81 -4.63
C HIS A 175 21.57 10.40 -4.00
N LEU A 176 21.04 10.27 -2.79
CA LEU A 176 20.86 8.96 -2.15
C LEU A 176 19.88 8.09 -2.95
N LEU A 177 18.71 8.62 -3.31
CA LEU A 177 17.72 7.92 -4.12
C LEU A 177 18.28 7.48 -5.48
N GLU A 178 19.08 8.32 -6.14
CA GLU A 178 19.79 8.00 -7.37
C GLU A 178 20.76 6.82 -7.18
N GLY A 179 21.52 6.81 -6.08
CA GLY A 179 22.40 5.70 -5.73
C GLY A 179 21.64 4.39 -5.53
N ILE A 180 20.48 4.46 -4.86
CA ILE A 180 19.63 3.29 -4.62
C ILE A 180 18.98 2.80 -5.92
N ALA A 181 18.46 3.71 -6.74
CA ALA A 181 17.90 3.40 -8.05
C ALA A 181 18.94 2.74 -8.95
N LYS A 182 20.16 3.27 -9.00
CA LYS A 182 21.27 2.68 -9.76
C LYS A 182 21.64 1.28 -9.27
N HIS A 183 21.60 1.03 -7.96
CA HIS A 183 21.83 -0.31 -7.41
C HIS A 183 20.76 -1.31 -7.86
N LYS A 184 19.54 -0.83 -8.11
CA LYS A 184 18.44 -1.61 -8.69
C LYS A 184 18.41 -1.55 -10.23
N ASP A 185 19.49 -1.15 -10.90
CA ASP A 185 19.57 -1.03 -12.37
C ASP A 185 18.48 -0.13 -13.02
N LEU A 186 18.01 0.89 -12.29
CA LEU A 186 17.09 1.89 -12.80
C LEU A 186 17.82 3.04 -13.48
N ASP A 187 17.35 3.44 -14.66
CA ASP A 187 17.79 4.67 -15.32
C ASP A 187 17.05 5.87 -14.73
N VAL A 188 17.70 6.54 -13.76
CA VAL A 188 17.11 7.71 -13.09
C VAL A 188 16.82 8.85 -14.07
N SER A 189 17.65 9.03 -15.10
CA SER A 189 17.51 10.13 -16.06
C SER A 189 16.20 10.06 -16.84
N PHE A 190 15.66 8.85 -17.04
CA PHE A 190 14.36 8.63 -17.62
C PHE A 190 13.21 9.16 -16.75
N PHE A 191 13.30 9.01 -15.42
CA PHE A 191 12.22 9.37 -14.49
C PHE A 191 12.20 10.84 -14.08
N ILE A 192 13.36 11.50 -14.10
CA ILE A 192 13.50 12.91 -13.68
C ILE A 192 13.82 13.87 -14.83
N GLY A 193 13.97 13.36 -16.05
CA GLY A 193 14.33 14.13 -17.24
C GLY A 193 13.32 15.24 -17.53
N GLY A 194 13.77 16.50 -17.46
CA GLY A 194 12.94 17.68 -17.71
C GLY A 194 12.17 18.21 -16.51
N GLU A 195 12.20 17.53 -15.36
CA GLU A 195 11.68 18.07 -14.10
C GLU A 195 12.77 18.91 -13.43
N GLU A 196 12.50 20.16 -13.08
CA GLU A 196 13.48 21.04 -12.40
C GLU A 196 13.33 21.01 -10.88
N ASN A 197 12.14 20.66 -10.38
CA ASN A 197 11.82 20.68 -8.97
C ASN A 197 12.31 19.41 -8.25
N LYS A 198 13.24 19.59 -7.31
CA LYS A 198 13.84 18.49 -6.53
C LYS A 198 12.84 17.66 -5.73
N ILE A 199 11.71 18.23 -5.32
CA ILE A 199 10.65 17.49 -4.63
C ILE A 199 10.02 16.47 -5.59
N PHE A 200 9.65 16.91 -6.79
CA PHE A 200 9.06 16.04 -7.81
C PHE A 200 10.07 15.03 -8.33
N GLN A 201 11.34 15.43 -8.54
CA GLN A 201 12.40 14.49 -8.86
C GLN A 201 12.52 13.38 -7.79
N CYS A 202 12.56 13.73 -6.50
CA CYS A 202 12.62 12.71 -5.43
C CYS A 202 11.37 11.83 -5.43
N ALA A 203 10.18 12.39 -5.61
CA ALA A 203 8.93 11.64 -5.65
C ALA A 203 8.92 10.62 -6.81
N SER A 204 9.31 11.04 -8.02
CA SER A 204 9.41 10.18 -9.19
C SER A 204 10.43 9.06 -9.00
N VAL A 205 11.58 9.33 -8.38
CA VAL A 205 12.58 8.30 -8.11
C VAL A 205 12.12 7.34 -7.00
N ILE A 206 11.47 7.83 -5.94
CA ILE A 206 10.86 6.96 -4.90
C ILE A 206 9.80 6.06 -5.54
N GLU A 207 8.95 6.61 -6.40
CA GLU A 207 7.94 5.87 -7.13
C GLU A 207 8.60 4.80 -8.00
N ALA A 208 9.58 5.19 -8.81
CA ALA A 208 10.35 4.26 -9.64
C ALA A 208 10.99 3.14 -8.81
N ILE A 209 11.64 3.45 -7.68
CA ILE A 209 12.27 2.43 -6.81
C ILE A 209 11.23 1.52 -6.16
N LYS A 210 10.12 2.07 -5.65
CA LYS A 210 9.07 1.29 -4.97
C LYS A 210 8.33 0.36 -5.91
N TYR A 211 8.08 0.83 -7.13
CA TYR A 211 7.38 0.07 -8.16
C TYR A 211 8.33 -0.66 -9.09
N TYR A 212 9.65 -0.48 -8.94
CA TYR A 212 10.62 -1.33 -9.62
C TYR A 212 10.46 -2.76 -9.12
N ARG A 213 10.19 -3.64 -10.07
CA ARG A 213 10.02 -5.06 -9.81
C ARG A 213 11.15 -5.81 -10.51
N ASP A 214 11.74 -6.76 -9.80
CA ASP A 214 12.78 -7.62 -10.33
C ASP A 214 12.33 -8.27 -11.64
N SER A 215 13.29 -8.59 -12.51
CA SER A 215 13.00 -9.39 -13.70
C SER A 215 12.39 -10.73 -13.29
N LEU A 216 11.26 -11.07 -13.88
CA LEU A 216 10.63 -12.37 -13.67
C LEU A 216 11.31 -13.42 -14.54
N ASP A 217 11.68 -14.55 -13.94
CA ASP A 217 12.04 -15.74 -14.70
C ASP A 217 10.76 -16.44 -15.16
N TYR A 218 10.26 -16.04 -16.33
CA TYR A 218 9.03 -16.57 -16.91
C TYR A 218 9.10 -18.07 -17.17
N ASP A 219 10.29 -18.62 -17.42
CA ASP A 219 10.46 -20.04 -17.70
C ASP A 219 10.36 -20.84 -16.40
N GLN A 220 11.00 -20.37 -15.32
CA GLN A 220 10.85 -20.94 -13.98
C GLN A 220 9.40 -20.84 -13.48
N ILE A 221 8.76 -19.68 -13.65
CA ILE A 221 7.36 -19.45 -13.27
C ILE A 221 6.44 -20.43 -14.00
N ARG A 222 6.62 -20.59 -15.31
CA ARG A 222 5.83 -21.54 -16.11
C ARG A 222 6.09 -22.97 -15.68
N GLN A 223 7.35 -23.35 -15.41
CA GLN A 223 7.68 -24.68 -14.93
C GLN A 223 6.99 -24.97 -13.59
N ALA A 224 7.03 -24.03 -12.64
CA ALA A 224 6.32 -24.15 -11.37
C ALA A 224 4.80 -24.28 -11.58
N ALA A 225 4.21 -23.46 -12.47
CA ALA A 225 2.79 -23.50 -12.79
C ALA A 225 2.36 -24.82 -13.47
N SER A 226 3.21 -25.43 -14.29
CA SER A 226 2.93 -26.69 -15.00
C SER A 226 2.74 -27.90 -14.07
N ILE A 227 3.21 -27.82 -12.82
CA ILE A 227 2.96 -28.84 -11.80
C ILE A 227 1.47 -28.86 -11.40
N TYR A 228 0.76 -27.75 -11.62
CA TYR A 228 -0.59 -27.50 -11.15
C TYR A 228 -1.56 -27.45 -12.33
N HIS A 229 -2.20 -28.58 -12.60
CA HIS A 229 -3.03 -28.80 -13.80
C HIS A 229 -4.08 -27.70 -14.06
N ASN A 230 -4.75 -27.16 -13.03
CA ASN A 230 -5.79 -26.14 -13.24
C ASN A 230 -5.20 -24.76 -13.53
N ILE A 231 -4.00 -24.45 -13.00
CA ILE A 231 -3.27 -23.22 -13.36
C ILE A 231 -2.84 -23.31 -14.82
N GLU A 232 -2.24 -24.43 -15.22
CA GLU A 232 -1.81 -24.65 -16.60
C GLU A 232 -2.99 -24.64 -17.59
N SER A 233 -4.09 -25.30 -17.23
CA SER A 233 -5.32 -25.36 -18.05
C SER A 233 -6.00 -23.99 -18.18
N PHE A 234 -6.11 -23.23 -17.08
CA PHE A 234 -6.79 -21.93 -17.09
C PHE A 234 -5.98 -20.85 -17.82
N MET A 235 -4.67 -20.74 -17.55
CA MET A 235 -3.83 -19.71 -18.15
C MET A 235 -3.39 -20.10 -19.56
N GLY A 236 -3.04 -21.37 -19.77
CA GLY A 236 -2.52 -21.86 -21.04
C GLY A 236 -1.10 -21.39 -21.36
N LYS A 237 -0.43 -22.13 -22.26
CA LYS A 237 0.94 -21.82 -22.70
C LYS A 237 1.05 -20.46 -23.40
N SER A 238 0.03 -20.07 -24.16
CA SER A 238 -0.01 -18.81 -24.91
C SER A 238 0.00 -17.59 -24.00
N TRP A 239 -0.65 -17.65 -22.84
CA TRP A 239 -0.64 -16.56 -21.86
C TRP A 239 0.75 -16.34 -21.28
N PHE A 240 1.46 -17.40 -20.86
CA PHE A 240 2.83 -17.28 -20.36
C PHE A 240 3.80 -16.73 -21.42
N MET A 241 3.69 -17.21 -22.66
CA MET A 241 4.52 -16.70 -23.76
C MET A 241 4.24 -15.22 -24.02
N LYS A 242 2.97 -14.83 -24.09
CA LYS A 242 2.57 -13.43 -24.23
C LYS A 242 3.13 -12.57 -23.11
N MET A 243 3.00 -12.99 -21.85
CA MET A 243 3.51 -12.24 -20.71
C MET A 243 5.04 -12.10 -20.73
N LYS A 244 5.75 -13.14 -21.20
CA LYS A 244 7.20 -13.12 -21.42
C LYS A 244 7.60 -12.15 -22.52
N ASP A 245 6.90 -12.19 -23.66
CA ASP A 245 7.14 -11.30 -24.81
C ASP A 245 6.88 -9.84 -24.45
N GLU A 246 5.81 -9.57 -23.69
CA GLU A 246 5.48 -8.24 -23.15
C GLU A 246 6.45 -7.80 -22.04
N ARG A 247 7.33 -8.68 -21.55
CA ARG A 247 8.15 -8.47 -20.34
C ARG A 247 7.30 -7.93 -19.19
N ASN A 248 6.09 -8.48 -19.03
CA ASN A 248 5.11 -7.97 -18.09
C ASN A 248 5.54 -8.33 -16.65
N LYS A 249 6.23 -7.39 -15.99
CA LYS A 249 6.72 -7.54 -14.60
C LYS A 249 5.65 -7.18 -13.56
N THR A 250 4.57 -6.53 -13.99
CA THR A 250 3.52 -6.01 -13.11
C THR A 250 2.39 -7.02 -12.88
N ASN A 251 2.27 -8.05 -13.74
CA ASN A 251 1.27 -9.10 -13.58
C ASN A 251 1.42 -9.82 -12.23
N VAL A 252 0.40 -9.65 -11.40
CA VAL A 252 0.32 -10.12 -10.01
C VAL A 252 0.47 -11.62 -9.90
N VAL A 253 -0.22 -12.35 -10.79
CA VAL A 253 -0.23 -13.81 -10.76
C VAL A 253 1.16 -14.34 -11.08
N LEU A 254 1.85 -13.78 -12.08
CA LEU A 254 3.24 -14.14 -12.38
C LEU A 254 4.17 -13.93 -11.19
N ARG A 255 4.02 -12.83 -10.46
CA ARG A 255 4.84 -12.57 -9.27
C ARG A 255 4.58 -13.54 -8.15
N LEU A 256 3.31 -13.81 -7.85
CA LEU A 256 2.96 -14.78 -6.81
C LEU A 256 3.50 -16.17 -7.14
N MET A 257 3.48 -16.53 -8.43
CA MET A 257 4.09 -17.77 -8.91
C MET A 257 5.62 -17.74 -8.87
N SER A 258 6.25 -16.57 -9.06
CA SER A 258 7.72 -16.40 -9.02
C SER A 258 8.33 -16.69 -7.64
N PHE A 259 7.58 -16.47 -6.56
CA PHE A 259 8.01 -16.85 -5.21
C PHE A 259 8.04 -18.38 -5.01
N ASN A 260 7.47 -19.14 -5.94
CA ASN A 260 7.38 -20.59 -5.89
C ASN A 260 6.82 -21.12 -4.55
N ASP A 261 5.90 -20.37 -3.93
CA ASP A 261 5.25 -20.76 -2.70
C ASP A 261 4.26 -21.90 -2.98
N LYS A 262 4.67 -23.12 -2.61
CA LYS A 262 3.88 -24.34 -2.82
C LYS A 262 2.47 -24.27 -2.23
N ASN A 263 2.29 -23.59 -1.09
CA ASN A 263 0.97 -23.46 -0.46
C ASN A 263 0.08 -22.53 -1.27
N PHE A 264 0.62 -21.39 -1.70
CA PHE A 264 -0.10 -20.48 -2.60
C PHE A 264 -0.48 -21.19 -3.90
N LEU A 265 0.48 -21.80 -4.60
CA LEU A 265 0.25 -22.45 -5.89
C LEU A 265 -0.79 -23.58 -5.76
N SER A 266 -0.70 -24.39 -4.70
CA SER A 266 -1.69 -25.44 -4.41
C SER A 266 -3.09 -24.86 -4.19
N ASN A 267 -3.21 -23.82 -3.35
CA ASN A 267 -4.50 -23.21 -3.05
C ASN A 267 -5.10 -22.47 -4.26
N PHE A 268 -4.26 -21.82 -5.06
CA PHE A 268 -4.66 -21.17 -6.30
C PHE A 268 -5.13 -22.21 -7.32
N ASN A 269 -4.41 -23.32 -7.46
CA ASN A 269 -4.81 -24.45 -8.30
C ASN A 269 -6.13 -25.09 -7.86
N ILE A 270 -6.36 -25.28 -6.57
CA ILE A 270 -7.64 -25.77 -6.04
C ILE A 270 -8.76 -24.79 -6.38
N THR A 271 -8.50 -23.49 -6.20
CA THR A 271 -9.46 -22.43 -6.48
C THR A 271 -9.83 -22.38 -7.97
N LEU A 272 -8.84 -22.43 -8.86
CA LEU A 272 -9.07 -22.53 -10.29
C LEU A 272 -9.75 -23.84 -10.68
N GLY A 273 -9.38 -24.96 -10.09
CA GLY A 273 -10.04 -26.24 -10.34
C GLY A 273 -11.51 -26.23 -9.96
N ASN A 274 -11.85 -25.57 -8.86
CA ASN A 274 -13.22 -25.35 -8.46
C ASN A 274 -14.00 -24.39 -9.38
N ILE A 275 -13.32 -23.37 -9.93
CA ILE A 275 -13.88 -22.49 -10.95
C ILE A 275 -14.15 -23.29 -12.25
N LEU A 276 -13.16 -24.04 -12.73
CA LEU A 276 -13.20 -24.84 -13.95
C LEU A 276 -14.17 -26.02 -13.89
N SER A 277 -14.29 -26.68 -12.73
CA SER A 277 -15.19 -27.83 -12.51
C SER A 277 -16.62 -27.44 -12.14
N GLU A 278 -16.96 -26.15 -12.25
CA GLU A 278 -18.28 -25.61 -11.92
C GLU A 278 -18.72 -25.93 -10.46
N LYS A 279 -17.76 -26.15 -9.55
CA LYS A 279 -17.97 -26.32 -8.10
C LYS A 279 -17.22 -25.23 -7.32
N LEU A 280 -17.70 -24.00 -7.40
CA LEU A 280 -17.13 -22.87 -6.69
C LEU A 280 -17.22 -23.13 -5.18
N PRO A 281 -16.11 -23.08 -4.43
CA PRO A 281 -16.17 -23.08 -3.00
C PRO A 281 -16.95 -21.86 -2.54
N GLY A 282 -17.63 -21.96 -1.40
CA GLY A 282 -18.22 -20.78 -0.77
C GLY A 282 -17.17 -19.67 -0.62
N THR A 283 -17.58 -18.41 -0.73
CA THR A 283 -16.73 -17.20 -0.67
C THR A 283 -15.72 -17.22 0.49
N LYS A 284 -16.06 -17.86 1.61
CA LYS A 284 -15.18 -18.09 2.78
C LYS A 284 -13.93 -18.92 2.46
N GLN A 285 -14.02 -19.91 1.59
CA GLN A 285 -12.91 -20.82 1.28
C GLN A 285 -12.06 -20.29 0.12
N LEU A 286 -12.66 -19.57 -0.83
CA LEU A 286 -11.92 -18.65 -1.74
C LEU A 286 -11.07 -17.64 -0.94
N ARG A 287 -11.65 -17.05 0.11
CA ARG A 287 -10.96 -16.11 1.02
C ARG A 287 -9.77 -16.75 1.74
N MET A 288 -9.90 -17.97 2.26
CA MET A 288 -8.77 -18.65 2.92
C MET A 288 -7.65 -19.02 1.94
N ASN A 289 -8.01 -19.40 0.71
CA ASN A 289 -7.06 -19.85 -0.30
C ASN A 289 -6.20 -18.71 -0.88
N LEU A 290 -6.73 -17.47 -0.90
CA LEU A 290 -6.06 -16.29 -1.47
C LEU A 290 -5.37 -15.38 -0.43
N GLN A 291 -5.39 -15.72 0.85
CA GLN A 291 -4.81 -14.91 1.93
C GLN A 291 -3.31 -15.18 2.19
N SER A 292 -2.47 -15.21 1.16
CA SER A 292 -1.00 -15.18 1.38
C SER A 292 -0.55 -13.75 1.75
N LYS A 293 0.56 -13.62 2.50
CA LYS A 293 1.16 -12.29 2.81
C LYS A 293 1.48 -11.50 1.53
N ALA A 294 1.84 -12.17 0.44
CA ALA A 294 2.16 -11.55 -0.84
C ALA A 294 0.91 -11.03 -1.59
N LEU A 295 -0.24 -11.70 -1.47
CA LEU A 295 -1.53 -11.23 -2.04
C LEU A 295 -2.09 -9.99 -1.35
N ARG A 296 -1.76 -9.77 -0.07
CA ARG A 296 -2.17 -8.55 0.65
C ARG A 296 -1.55 -7.28 0.05
N GLN A 297 -0.54 -7.38 -0.81
CA GLN A 297 0.07 -6.20 -1.44
C GLN A 297 -0.51 -5.89 -2.82
N ASP A 298 -1.36 -6.76 -3.39
CA ASP A 298 -1.81 -6.64 -4.77
C ASP A 298 -3.34 -6.63 -4.90
N TYR A 299 -3.91 -5.52 -4.46
CA TYR A 299 -5.34 -5.36 -4.22
C TYR A 299 -6.19 -5.28 -5.51
N ALA A 300 -5.61 -4.86 -6.64
CA ALA A 300 -6.33 -4.69 -7.91
C ALA A 300 -6.87 -6.02 -8.45
N THR A 301 -6.02 -7.03 -8.59
CA THR A 301 -6.43 -8.37 -9.07
C THR A 301 -7.46 -9.02 -8.15
N LEU A 302 -7.39 -8.77 -6.84
CA LEU A 302 -8.40 -9.30 -5.91
C LEU A 302 -9.73 -8.56 -6.01
N SER A 303 -9.71 -7.28 -6.39
CA SER A 303 -10.91 -6.52 -6.72
C SER A 303 -11.54 -7.04 -8.01
N GLU A 304 -10.75 -7.26 -9.06
CA GLU A 304 -11.16 -7.90 -10.32
C GLU A 304 -11.79 -9.28 -10.10
N ILE A 305 -11.08 -10.20 -9.43
CA ILE A 305 -11.56 -11.57 -9.18
C ILE A 305 -12.85 -11.53 -8.35
N GLY A 306 -12.90 -10.71 -7.29
CA GLY A 306 -14.10 -10.62 -6.46
C GLY A 306 -15.28 -10.02 -7.21
N PHE A 307 -15.05 -9.00 -8.04
CA PHE A 307 -16.08 -8.44 -8.91
C PHE A 307 -16.60 -9.48 -9.91
N LEU A 308 -15.68 -10.15 -10.63
CA LEU A 308 -15.99 -11.17 -11.62
C LEU A 308 -16.78 -12.34 -11.03
N SER A 309 -16.51 -12.69 -9.77
CA SER A 309 -17.15 -13.80 -9.08
C SER A 309 -18.68 -13.69 -8.99
N HIS A 310 -19.24 -12.48 -9.07
CA HIS A 310 -20.68 -12.26 -9.10
C HIS A 310 -21.35 -12.75 -10.38
N PHE A 311 -20.60 -12.75 -11.48
CA PHE A 311 -21.08 -13.06 -12.82
C PHE A 311 -20.77 -14.50 -13.24
N LEU A 312 -19.79 -15.13 -12.60
CA LEU A 312 -19.46 -16.54 -12.82
C LEU A 312 -20.74 -17.37 -12.69
N ARG A 313 -21.13 -18.06 -13.77
CA ARG A 313 -22.35 -18.90 -13.97
C ARG A 313 -23.64 -18.19 -14.34
N LYS A 314 -23.76 -16.89 -14.09
CA LYS A 314 -24.98 -16.12 -14.42
C LYS A 314 -24.90 -15.50 -15.81
N SER A 315 -23.69 -15.37 -16.33
CA SER A 315 -23.38 -14.61 -17.53
C SER A 315 -22.26 -15.25 -18.34
N LYS A 316 -22.31 -15.07 -19.67
CA LYS A 316 -21.14 -15.25 -20.53
C LYS A 316 -20.13 -14.15 -20.22
N ILE A 317 -18.85 -14.48 -20.25
CA ILE A 317 -17.73 -13.59 -19.90
C ILE A 317 -16.62 -13.75 -20.94
N GLU A 318 -16.06 -12.64 -21.40
CA GLU A 318 -14.83 -12.55 -22.17
C GLU A 318 -13.82 -11.71 -21.37
N LEU A 319 -12.63 -12.24 -21.17
CA LEU A 319 -11.54 -11.59 -20.43
C LEU A 319 -10.66 -10.79 -21.40
N TYR A 320 -10.25 -9.60 -20.98
CA TYR A 320 -9.36 -8.73 -21.75
C TYR A 320 -9.84 -8.41 -23.17
N PRO A 321 -11.13 -8.04 -23.38
CA PRO A 321 -11.64 -7.67 -24.69
C PRO A 321 -10.83 -6.48 -25.24
N SER A 322 -10.48 -6.55 -26.53
CA SER A 322 -9.77 -5.46 -27.19
C SER A 322 -10.77 -4.45 -27.74
N VAL A 323 -10.57 -3.17 -27.41
CA VAL A 323 -11.39 -2.04 -27.85
C VAL A 323 -10.45 -1.00 -28.44
N GLY A 324 -10.41 -0.91 -29.77
CA GLY A 324 -9.38 -0.18 -30.49
C GLY A 324 -7.98 -0.70 -30.15
N VAL A 325 -7.12 0.17 -29.63
CA VAL A 325 -5.74 -0.18 -29.23
C VAL A 325 -5.60 -0.58 -27.76
N LYS A 326 -6.66 -0.47 -26.96
CA LYS A 326 -6.62 -0.80 -25.52
C LYS A 326 -7.33 -2.13 -25.24
N LYS A 327 -7.05 -2.68 -24.05
CA LYS A 327 -7.75 -3.83 -23.49
C LYS A 327 -8.43 -3.38 -22.22
N LEU A 328 -9.70 -3.73 -22.08
CA LEU A 328 -10.46 -3.54 -20.84
C LEU A 328 -10.40 -4.82 -20.02
N ASP A 329 -10.84 -4.81 -18.77
CA ASP A 329 -10.79 -6.02 -17.93
C ASP A 329 -11.76 -7.10 -18.40
N PHE A 330 -13.04 -6.75 -18.59
CA PHE A 330 -14.09 -7.73 -18.88
C PHE A 330 -15.11 -7.25 -19.91
N LYS A 331 -15.68 -8.21 -20.65
CA LYS A 331 -16.95 -8.07 -21.35
C LYS A 331 -17.91 -9.13 -20.83
N ILE A 332 -19.05 -8.70 -20.29
CA ILE A 332 -20.00 -9.56 -19.60
C ILE A 332 -21.37 -9.41 -20.26
N TRP A 333 -22.03 -10.54 -20.55
CA TRP A 333 -23.38 -10.55 -21.11
C TRP A 333 -24.42 -10.60 -19.99
N ILE A 334 -25.23 -9.54 -19.88
CA ILE A 334 -26.34 -9.43 -18.93
C ILE A 334 -27.65 -9.45 -19.73
N SER A 335 -28.41 -10.55 -19.61
CA SER A 335 -29.63 -10.76 -20.42
C SER A 335 -29.37 -10.60 -21.92
N GLU A 336 -28.32 -11.27 -22.42
CA GLU A 336 -27.81 -11.17 -23.81
C GLU A 336 -27.21 -9.82 -24.22
N SER A 337 -27.33 -8.77 -23.41
CA SER A 337 -26.70 -7.47 -23.68
C SER A 337 -25.23 -7.49 -23.24
N PRO A 338 -24.25 -7.32 -24.15
CA PRO A 338 -22.84 -7.23 -23.76
C PRO A 338 -22.55 -5.87 -23.12
N ILE A 339 -21.83 -5.89 -22.00
CA ILE A 339 -21.38 -4.71 -21.27
C ILE A 339 -19.88 -4.84 -21.03
N LEU A 340 -19.14 -3.77 -21.30
CA LEU A 340 -17.71 -3.66 -21.02
C LEU A 340 -17.51 -3.16 -19.58
N PHE A 341 -16.51 -3.71 -18.90
CA PHE A 341 -16.14 -3.33 -17.54
C PHE A 341 -14.64 -3.03 -17.44
N GLU A 342 -14.35 -1.97 -16.71
CA GLU A 342 -13.02 -1.65 -16.20
C GLU A 342 -13.10 -1.62 -14.67
N VAL A 343 -12.33 -2.47 -13.99
CA VAL A 343 -12.36 -2.61 -12.53
C VAL A 343 -11.15 -1.91 -11.91
N LYS A 344 -11.43 -0.88 -11.12
CA LYS A 344 -10.41 -0.11 -10.42
C LYS A 344 -10.48 -0.33 -8.92
N ASN A 345 -9.31 -0.38 -8.30
CA ASN A 345 -9.17 -0.23 -6.86
C ASN A 345 -8.46 1.10 -6.59
N LEU A 346 -9.18 2.05 -5.99
CA LEU A 346 -8.64 3.39 -5.80
C LEU A 346 -7.64 3.50 -4.62
N ALA A 347 -7.38 2.40 -3.90
CA ALA A 347 -6.42 2.28 -2.80
C ALA A 347 -6.21 3.61 -2.06
N MET A 348 -7.28 4.15 -1.46
CA MET A 348 -7.17 5.37 -0.68
C MET A 348 -6.74 4.97 0.72
N TYR A 349 -5.50 5.22 1.09
CA TYR A 349 -5.00 4.82 2.40
C TYR A 349 -5.80 5.46 3.54
N ARG A 350 -6.17 4.65 4.54
CA ARG A 350 -6.82 5.00 5.83
C ARG A 350 -6.11 6.04 6.71
N TYR A 351 -4.98 6.61 6.28
CA TYR A 351 -4.18 7.53 7.10
C TYR A 351 -4.84 8.92 7.25
N LEU A 352 -5.90 9.22 6.51
CA LEU A 352 -6.55 10.54 6.51
C LEU A 352 -7.53 10.71 7.69
N LYS A 353 -8.03 9.62 8.29
CA LYS A 353 -8.75 9.69 9.57
C LYS A 353 -7.89 10.18 10.76
N ALA A 354 -6.56 10.10 10.66
CA ALA A 354 -5.67 10.75 11.64
C ALA A 354 -5.67 12.30 11.53
N LEU A 355 -6.31 12.86 10.50
CA LEU A 355 -6.50 14.30 10.27
C LEU A 355 -7.92 14.78 10.67
N GLU A 356 -8.77 13.88 11.14
CA GLU A 356 -10.13 14.18 11.62
C GLU A 356 -10.03 15.04 12.89
N GLY A 357 -10.14 16.37 12.71
CA GLY A 357 -9.88 17.38 13.74
C GLY A 357 -9.27 18.68 13.18
N THR A 358 -8.71 18.65 11.97
CA THR A 358 -8.29 19.85 11.25
C THR A 358 -9.30 20.24 10.18
N PHE A 359 -9.70 21.51 10.13
CA PHE A 359 -10.61 22.12 9.14
C PHE A 359 -10.02 22.15 7.72
N ILE A 360 -9.66 20.99 7.17
CA ILE A 360 -9.21 20.85 5.79
C ILE A 360 -10.34 20.18 5.03
N THR A 361 -11.02 20.95 4.19
CA THR A 361 -11.88 20.39 3.15
C THR A 361 -10.96 19.64 2.19
N LEU A 362 -10.84 18.32 2.39
CA LEU A 362 -10.07 17.49 1.47
C LEU A 362 -10.71 17.63 0.08
N PRO A 363 -9.94 17.98 -0.97
CA PRO A 363 -10.47 17.93 -2.33
C PRO A 363 -11.02 16.53 -2.58
N ASP A 364 -12.09 16.44 -3.36
CA ASP A 364 -12.73 15.17 -3.73
C ASP A 364 -11.76 14.31 -4.58
N THR A 365 -10.89 13.61 -3.88
CA THR A 365 -9.77 12.83 -4.42
C THR A 365 -10.26 11.59 -5.15
N VAL A 366 -11.38 11.01 -4.69
CA VAL A 366 -12.08 9.92 -5.39
C VAL A 366 -12.50 10.40 -6.77
N LYS A 367 -13.24 11.52 -6.82
CA LYS A 367 -13.68 12.10 -8.09
C LYS A 367 -12.51 12.44 -9.02
N ARG A 368 -11.45 13.05 -8.48
CA ARG A 368 -10.26 13.37 -9.30
C ARG A 368 -9.65 12.11 -9.89
N LYS A 369 -9.46 11.04 -9.11
CA LYS A 369 -8.92 9.78 -9.60
C LYS A 369 -9.82 9.14 -10.66
N ILE A 370 -11.15 9.14 -10.46
CA ILE A 370 -12.08 8.62 -11.47
C ILE A 370 -11.94 9.40 -12.78
N CYS A 371 -11.87 10.74 -12.71
CA CYS A 371 -11.66 11.57 -13.89
C CYS A 371 -10.31 11.28 -14.56
N THR A 372 -9.22 11.19 -13.79
CA THR A 372 -7.89 10.87 -14.32
C THR A 372 -7.89 9.52 -15.05
N GLU A 373 -8.43 8.47 -14.43
CA GLU A 373 -8.54 7.15 -15.05
C GLU A 373 -9.41 7.19 -16.33
N TYR A 374 -10.52 7.92 -16.29
CA TYR A 374 -11.35 8.10 -17.47
C TYR A 374 -10.60 8.83 -18.60
N ASP A 375 -9.97 9.97 -18.31
CA ASP A 375 -9.27 10.80 -19.29
C ASP A 375 -8.09 10.03 -19.92
N GLU A 376 -7.31 9.31 -19.11
CA GLU A 376 -6.14 8.56 -19.56
C GLU A 376 -6.52 7.29 -20.33
N GLN A 377 -7.51 6.55 -19.85
CA GLN A 377 -7.77 5.19 -20.32
C GLN A 377 -9.01 5.05 -21.18
N LEU A 378 -10.08 5.79 -20.91
CA LEU A 378 -11.40 5.52 -21.48
C LEU A 378 -11.90 6.59 -22.47
N MET A 379 -11.47 7.85 -22.30
CA MET A 379 -11.95 8.98 -23.10
C MET A 379 -11.62 8.85 -24.60
N SER A 380 -10.46 8.27 -24.92
CA SER A 380 -9.99 8.08 -26.30
C SER A 380 -10.57 6.86 -27.00
N LEU A 381 -11.38 6.05 -26.31
CA LEU A 381 -11.95 4.84 -26.88
C LEU A 381 -13.20 5.16 -27.68
N ASP A 382 -13.24 4.69 -28.92
CA ASP A 382 -14.47 4.63 -29.70
C ASP A 382 -15.19 3.33 -29.34
N ILE A 383 -16.28 3.45 -28.59
CA ILE A 383 -16.98 2.31 -27.99
C ILE A 383 -18.44 2.34 -28.44
N ASP A 384 -18.90 1.23 -29.02
CA ASP A 384 -20.28 0.98 -29.46
C ASP A 384 -21.12 0.22 -28.43
N LEU A 385 -20.50 -0.20 -27.32
CA LEU A 385 -21.12 -0.93 -26.22
C LEU A 385 -21.25 -0.08 -24.95
N PRO A 386 -22.18 -0.43 -24.04
CA PRO A 386 -22.19 0.13 -22.70
C PRO A 386 -20.88 -0.16 -21.96
N LEU A 387 -20.26 0.86 -21.37
CA LEU A 387 -19.04 0.76 -20.59
C LEU A 387 -19.29 1.19 -19.14
N LEU A 388 -18.98 0.31 -18.19
CA LEU A 388 -19.05 0.59 -16.77
C LEU A 388 -17.67 0.58 -16.13
N MET A 389 -17.38 1.58 -15.29
CA MET A 389 -16.22 1.54 -14.40
C MET A 389 -16.66 0.98 -13.04
N ALA A 390 -16.11 -0.15 -12.62
CA ALA A 390 -16.39 -0.73 -11.31
C ALA A 390 -15.28 -0.37 -10.32
N ILE A 391 -15.65 0.29 -9.23
CA ILE A 391 -14.72 0.83 -8.24
C ILE A 391 -14.87 0.07 -6.93
N ASP A 392 -13.82 -0.65 -6.53
CA ASP A 392 -13.74 -1.28 -5.22
C ASP A 392 -13.39 -0.24 -4.15
N LEU A 393 -14.36 0.04 -3.29
CA LEU A 393 -14.28 1.00 -2.20
C LEU A 393 -13.81 0.39 -0.88
N ARG A 394 -13.21 -0.80 -0.88
CA ARG A 394 -12.80 -1.50 0.36
C ARG A 394 -11.96 -0.67 1.33
N ASP A 395 -11.03 0.10 0.78
CA ASP A 395 -10.06 0.90 1.53
C ASP A 395 -10.43 2.38 1.48
N SER A 396 -11.47 2.73 0.70
CA SER A 396 -11.97 4.10 0.62
C SER A 396 -12.61 4.51 1.94
N GLU A 397 -12.13 5.62 2.51
CA GLU A 397 -12.79 6.30 3.63
C GLU A 397 -14.15 6.89 3.22
N ALA A 398 -14.30 7.26 1.94
CA ALA A 398 -15.55 7.80 1.44
C ALA A 398 -16.67 6.76 1.47
N GLY A 399 -17.83 7.16 2.02
CA GLY A 399 -19.05 6.38 1.96
C GLY A 399 -19.51 6.19 0.52
N ILE A 400 -20.20 5.07 0.24
CA ILE A 400 -20.79 4.83 -1.10
C ILE A 400 -21.69 6.02 -1.49
N ASP A 401 -22.42 6.60 -0.52
CA ASP A 401 -23.28 7.76 -0.73
C ASP A 401 -22.53 9.07 -1.03
N GLU A 402 -21.36 9.28 -0.42
CA GLU A 402 -20.52 10.46 -0.64
C GLU A 402 -19.89 10.43 -2.04
N VAL A 403 -19.41 9.25 -2.45
CA VAL A 403 -18.97 9.02 -3.83
C VAL A 403 -20.17 9.09 -4.77
N GLY A 404 -21.35 8.62 -4.36
CA GLY A 404 -22.57 8.71 -5.14
C GLY A 404 -23.01 10.13 -5.46
N ALA A 405 -22.91 11.04 -4.49
CA ALA A 405 -23.25 12.44 -4.67
C ALA A 405 -22.27 13.18 -5.60
N SER A 406 -20.98 12.87 -5.52
CA SER A 406 -19.92 13.53 -6.30
C SER A 406 -19.89 13.11 -7.77
N THR A 407 -20.34 11.91 -8.08
CA THR A 407 -20.36 11.30 -9.42
C THR A 407 -21.53 11.76 -10.30
N ARG A 408 -22.55 12.46 -9.77
CA ARG A 408 -23.51 13.22 -10.59
C ARG A 408 -22.86 14.31 -11.46
N TYR A 409 -21.61 14.65 -11.16
CA TYR A 409 -20.79 15.55 -11.97
C TYR A 409 -20.37 14.96 -13.34
N PHE A 410 -20.58 13.66 -13.57
CA PHE A 410 -20.23 13.01 -14.84
C PHE A 410 -21.21 13.31 -15.98
N GLU A 411 -22.36 13.88 -15.65
CA GLU A 411 -23.38 14.29 -16.62
C GLU A 411 -22.77 15.23 -17.69
N GLY A 412 -22.71 14.73 -18.92
CA GLY A 412 -22.29 15.48 -20.11
C GLY A 412 -20.79 15.52 -20.44
N LYS A 413 -19.89 15.18 -19.49
CA LYS A 413 -18.43 15.18 -19.75
C LYS A 413 -17.88 13.82 -20.17
N MET A 414 -18.45 12.73 -19.65
CA MET A 414 -17.94 11.38 -19.87
C MET A 414 -18.85 10.57 -20.82
N LYS A 415 -18.96 11.02 -22.07
CA LYS A 415 -19.93 10.46 -23.03
C LYS A 415 -19.75 8.96 -23.31
N ASN A 416 -18.53 8.43 -23.19
CA ASN A 416 -18.25 7.01 -23.43
C ASN A 416 -18.52 6.13 -22.19
N LEU A 417 -18.67 6.73 -21.00
CA LEU A 417 -18.90 6.01 -19.76
C LEU A 417 -20.40 5.94 -19.47
N THR A 418 -20.96 4.74 -19.54
CA THR A 418 -22.38 4.47 -19.27
C THR A 418 -22.73 4.62 -17.79
N GLY A 419 -21.77 4.39 -16.90
CA GLY A 419 -22.00 4.50 -15.47
C GLY A 419 -20.83 4.00 -14.63
N VAL A 420 -20.99 4.15 -13.33
CA VAL A 420 -20.02 3.73 -12.33
C VAL A 420 -20.68 2.75 -11.36
N VAL A 421 -20.04 1.61 -11.14
CA VAL A 421 -20.43 0.61 -10.15
C VAL A 421 -19.55 0.81 -8.92
N LEU A 422 -20.11 1.31 -7.84
CA LEU A 422 -19.42 1.41 -6.56
C LEU A 422 -19.70 0.14 -5.76
N PHE A 423 -18.67 -0.58 -5.32
CA PHE A 423 -18.88 -1.79 -4.55
C PHE A 423 -17.84 -1.96 -3.45
N ARG A 424 -18.21 -2.65 -2.37
CA ARG A 424 -17.29 -3.11 -1.32
C ARG A 424 -17.18 -4.62 -1.39
N ASN A 425 -16.02 -5.09 -1.81
CA ASN A 425 -15.79 -6.50 -2.04
C ASN A 425 -15.88 -7.31 -0.71
N PRO A 426 -16.85 -8.24 -0.59
CA PRO A 426 -17.07 -8.98 0.65
C PRO A 426 -15.97 -10.00 0.94
N LEU A 427 -15.04 -10.26 0.02
CA LEU A 427 -13.90 -11.17 0.27
C LEU A 427 -13.07 -10.76 1.50
N TYR A 428 -13.17 -9.52 1.99
CA TYR A 428 -12.32 -8.98 3.04
C TYR A 428 -12.99 -8.76 4.40
N HIS A 429 -14.33 -8.62 4.42
CA HIS A 429 -15.06 -8.45 5.68
C HIS A 429 -15.59 -9.80 6.17
N SER A 430 -15.07 -10.26 7.32
CA SER A 430 -15.40 -11.56 7.89
C SER A 430 -16.87 -11.73 8.25
N SER A 431 -17.59 -10.63 8.48
CA SER A 431 -18.97 -10.62 8.97
C SER A 431 -20.05 -10.35 7.91
N LYS A 432 -19.71 -9.93 6.69
CA LYS A 432 -20.70 -9.59 5.65
C LYS A 432 -20.70 -10.63 4.53
N SER A 433 -21.87 -11.20 4.26
CA SER A 433 -22.08 -12.17 3.17
C SER A 433 -22.49 -11.53 1.85
N LYS A 434 -22.93 -10.26 1.87
CA LYS A 434 -23.43 -9.53 0.70
C LYS A 434 -22.48 -8.42 0.30
N THR A 435 -22.35 -8.21 -1.01
CA THR A 435 -21.66 -7.04 -1.58
C THR A 435 -22.54 -5.82 -1.36
N GLU A 436 -22.01 -4.83 -0.66
CA GLU A 436 -22.64 -3.51 -0.53
C GLU A 436 -22.17 -2.65 -1.69
N GLY A 437 -23.07 -1.87 -2.29
CA GLY A 437 -22.72 -1.06 -3.45
C GLY A 437 -23.90 -0.28 -4.02
N MET A 438 -23.61 0.51 -5.04
CA MET A 438 -24.61 1.18 -5.87
C MET A 438 -24.12 1.27 -7.31
N ILE A 439 -25.06 1.46 -8.25
CA ILE A 439 -24.76 1.74 -9.64
C ILE A 439 -25.30 3.11 -9.96
N ILE A 440 -24.45 3.93 -10.56
CA ILE A 440 -24.73 5.31 -10.92
C ILE A 440 -24.67 5.37 -12.43
N THR A 441 -25.81 5.56 -13.06
CA THR A 441 -25.92 5.64 -14.52
C THR A 441 -25.64 7.06 -15.00
N ASN A 442 -25.05 7.16 -16.18
CA ASN A 442 -24.89 8.40 -16.91
C ASN A 442 -25.93 8.43 -18.03
N ASP A 443 -26.99 9.20 -17.83
CA ASP A 443 -28.11 9.29 -18.79
C ASP A 443 -27.71 9.98 -20.11
N PHE A 444 -26.54 10.63 -20.15
CA PHE A 444 -25.97 11.29 -21.33
C PHE A 444 -24.91 10.44 -22.05
N ALA A 445 -24.73 9.18 -21.65
CA ALA A 445 -23.80 8.28 -22.31
C ALA A 445 -24.26 7.95 -23.74
N ILE A 446 -23.32 7.74 -24.65
CA ILE A 446 -23.58 7.34 -26.04
C ILE A 446 -24.33 6.01 -26.09
N ASN A 447 -23.93 5.07 -25.22
CA ASN A 447 -24.53 3.75 -25.10
C ASN A 447 -25.09 3.54 -23.69
N PRO A 448 -26.29 4.06 -23.36
CA PRO A 448 -26.88 3.91 -22.04
C PRO A 448 -27.32 2.46 -21.77
N LEU A 449 -27.37 2.05 -20.50
CA LEU A 449 -27.98 0.77 -20.13
C LEU A 449 -29.49 0.83 -20.28
N SER A 450 -30.11 -0.22 -20.81
CA SER A 450 -31.56 -0.35 -20.72
C SER A 450 -32.00 -0.57 -19.27
N PRO A 451 -33.20 -0.11 -18.86
CA PRO A 451 -33.69 -0.31 -17.50
C PRO A 451 -33.72 -1.78 -17.05
N SER A 452 -34.06 -2.69 -17.96
CA SER A 452 -34.07 -4.14 -17.69
C SER A 452 -32.66 -4.70 -17.46
N THR A 453 -31.67 -4.23 -18.22
CA THR A 453 -30.26 -4.63 -18.06
C THR A 453 -29.70 -4.11 -16.73
N LEU A 454 -30.00 -2.85 -16.39
CA LEU A 454 -29.61 -2.24 -15.12
C LEU A 454 -30.19 -3.00 -13.93
N GLU A 455 -31.47 -3.35 -13.98
CA GLU A 455 -32.13 -4.10 -12.91
C GLU A 455 -31.51 -5.49 -12.75
N LYS A 456 -31.24 -6.19 -13.86
CA LYS A 456 -30.56 -7.49 -13.81
C LYS A 456 -29.15 -7.39 -13.26
N LEU A 457 -28.42 -6.34 -13.63
CA LEU A 457 -27.07 -6.08 -13.13
C LEU A 457 -27.07 -5.87 -11.61
N LYS A 458 -28.02 -5.07 -11.08
CA LYS A 458 -28.20 -4.89 -9.63
C LYS A 458 -28.49 -6.22 -8.92
N GLN A 459 -29.38 -7.03 -9.48
CA GLN A 459 -29.70 -8.36 -8.93
C GLN A 459 -28.50 -9.31 -8.94
N VAL A 460 -27.63 -9.23 -9.95
CA VAL A 460 -26.44 -10.08 -10.02
C VAL A 460 -25.41 -9.66 -8.97
N LEU A 461 -25.20 -8.36 -8.80
CA LEU A 461 -24.16 -7.79 -7.94
C LEU A 461 -24.53 -7.72 -6.46
N PHE A 462 -25.78 -7.39 -6.12
CA PHE A 462 -26.16 -7.00 -4.75
C PHE A 462 -27.25 -7.86 -4.09
N ALA A 463 -27.83 -8.84 -4.79
CA ALA A 463 -28.80 -9.78 -4.19
C ALA A 463 -28.08 -10.82 -3.31
#